data_AF-A0A2H3AZ86-F1
#
_entry.id   AF-A0A2H3AZ86-F1
#
_cell.length_a   1.000
_cell.length_b   1.000
_cell.length_c   1.000
_cell.angle_alpha   90.00
_cell.angle_beta   90.00
_cell.angle_gamma   90.00
#
_symmetry.space_group_name_H-M   'P 1'
#
loop_
_entity.id
_entity.type
_entity.pdbx_description
1 polymer ?
#
loop_
_entity_poly.entity_id
_entity_poly.type
_entity_poly.pdbx_seq_one_letter_code
_entity_poly.pdbx_strand_id
1 'polypeptide(L)'
;MTLSRGIYIIHNADVPLSMDIDCGSSADGTKILGWHDDNFNWNQLWLVEPVDGKTDTFTVRSLVAGTYMTLAGGSSANQTPITGERRNSGSHAPRQEWIIKRSMDKDKESYKMKNYASGTFIDLYHGGKSNGTPIYGWKGDFKTHGQYSWHQYWTFRRRSLSSAEIKKIIMGNKFHLNKSYKSYQVDGEYLILPQNIWEEIWLNSTDLSSKKRRREIFDYDDFALTMKAAIAQWGAKKCDADGFSIFCGLMLGRSQKSPREGRAYNFTISDDHSGVVFFDPQDNKFITESDKIDCDASHFYV
;
A
#
# COMPACT_ATOMS: atom_id res chain seq x y z
N MET A 1 4.15 -17.96 9.22
CA MET A 1 4.58 -17.21 8.02
C MET A 1 5.26 -15.95 8.48
N THR A 2 6.37 -15.59 7.84
CA THR A 2 7.05 -14.30 8.03
C THR A 2 6.26 -13.22 7.29
N LEU A 3 6.30 -11.98 7.78
CA LEU A 3 5.68 -10.85 7.08
C LEU A 3 6.39 -10.65 5.74
N SER A 4 5.64 -10.42 4.66
CA SER A 4 6.22 -10.12 3.36
C SER A 4 6.59 -8.65 3.24
N ARG A 5 7.44 -8.32 2.26
CA ARG A 5 7.55 -6.93 1.78
C ARG A 5 6.17 -6.45 1.33
N GLY A 6 5.88 -5.17 1.57
CA GLY A 6 4.64 -4.56 1.08
C GLY A 6 4.30 -3.27 1.78
N ILE A 7 3.17 -2.69 1.38
CA ILE A 7 2.58 -1.50 1.96
C ILE A 7 1.41 -1.94 2.82
N TYR A 8 1.36 -1.43 4.04
CA TYR A 8 0.41 -1.84 5.05
C TYR A 8 -0.23 -0.64 5.73
N ILE A 9 -1.49 -0.81 6.14
CA ILE A 9 -2.03 -0.08 7.28
C ILE A 9 -1.78 -0.96 8.51
N ILE A 10 -1.21 -0.37 9.56
CA ILE A 10 -0.82 -1.10 10.77
C ILE A 10 -1.78 -0.69 11.88
N HIS A 11 -2.70 -1.57 12.25
CA HIS A 11 -3.73 -1.29 13.27
C HIS A 11 -3.35 -1.91 14.61
N ASN A 12 -3.72 -1.25 15.71
CA ASN A 12 -3.72 -1.94 16.99
C ASN A 12 -4.76 -3.09 16.96
N ALA A 13 -4.45 -4.23 17.58
CA ALA A 13 -5.28 -5.43 17.51
C ALA A 13 -6.53 -5.39 18.43
N ASP A 14 -6.64 -4.40 19.32
CA ASP A 14 -7.71 -4.28 20.31
C ASP A 14 -8.55 -3.02 20.12
N VAL A 15 -7.93 -1.91 19.72
CA VAL A 15 -8.62 -0.63 19.51
C VAL A 15 -8.58 -0.20 18.05
N PRO A 16 -9.59 0.55 17.55
CA PRO A 16 -9.68 0.93 16.13
C PRO A 16 -8.78 2.12 15.78
N LEU A 17 -7.51 2.08 16.22
CA LEU A 17 -6.48 3.07 15.89
C LEU A 17 -5.37 2.42 15.05
N SER A 18 -4.97 3.12 14.00
CA SER A 18 -3.81 2.83 13.15
C SER A 18 -2.60 3.63 13.60
N MET A 19 -1.41 3.14 13.24
CA MET A 19 -0.20 3.95 13.29
C MET A 19 -0.27 5.08 12.25
N ASP A 20 -0.12 6.30 12.70
CA ASP A 20 -0.22 7.53 11.91
C ASP A 20 1.03 8.38 12.14
N ILE A 21 1.65 8.88 11.07
CA ILE A 21 2.70 9.89 11.18
C ILE A 21 2.05 11.28 11.24
N ASP A 22 2.28 11.99 12.33
CA ASP A 22 1.55 13.22 12.66
C ASP A 22 1.61 14.24 11.51
N CYS A 23 0.43 14.66 11.05
CA CYS A 23 0.22 15.54 9.89
C CYS A 23 0.93 15.11 8.58
N GLY A 24 1.41 13.87 8.46
CA GLY A 24 2.20 13.45 7.30
C GLY A 24 3.55 14.16 7.16
N SER A 25 4.07 14.75 8.25
CA SER A 25 5.27 15.58 8.22
C SER A 25 6.55 14.76 8.01
N SER A 26 7.44 15.25 7.15
CA SER A 26 8.77 14.69 6.88
C SER A 26 9.88 15.27 7.78
N ALA A 27 9.53 16.10 8.77
CA ALA A 27 10.49 16.62 9.74
C ALA A 27 11.00 15.51 10.67
N ASP A 28 12.30 15.50 10.96
CA ASP A 28 12.88 14.55 11.91
C ASP A 28 12.27 14.74 13.31
N GLY A 29 11.93 13.64 13.96
CA GLY A 29 11.28 13.67 15.26
C GLY A 29 9.75 13.84 15.20
N THR A 30 9.16 13.88 14.00
CA THR A 30 7.69 13.87 13.84
C THR A 30 7.11 12.66 14.58
N LYS A 31 6.08 12.87 15.38
CA LYS A 31 5.52 11.82 16.22
C LYS A 31 4.84 10.75 15.36
N ILE A 32 4.96 9.50 15.79
CA ILE A 32 4.09 8.42 15.33
C ILE A 32 3.11 8.13 16.46
N LEU A 33 1.82 8.12 16.15
CA LEU A 33 0.73 8.08 17.13
C LEU A 33 -0.44 7.22 16.64
N GLY A 34 -1.37 6.92 17.54
CA GLY A 34 -2.61 6.23 17.23
C GLY A 34 -3.67 7.20 16.70
N TRP A 35 -4.25 6.89 15.55
CA TRP A 35 -5.34 7.67 14.94
C TRP A 35 -6.35 6.76 14.26
N HIS A 36 -7.63 7.12 14.26
CA HIS A 36 -8.67 6.34 13.57
C HIS A 36 -8.39 6.22 12.06
N ASP A 37 -8.69 5.06 11.47
CA ASP A 37 -8.61 4.87 10.01
C ASP A 37 -9.94 5.26 9.35
N ASP A 38 -9.89 6.26 8.47
CA ASP A 38 -11.02 6.68 7.64
C ASP A 38 -10.95 6.03 6.24
N ASN A 39 -10.72 4.72 6.21
CA ASN A 39 -10.73 3.88 5.01
C ASN A 39 -9.81 4.40 3.88
N PHE A 40 -8.50 4.51 4.18
CA PHE A 40 -7.37 4.92 3.29
C PHE A 40 -6.77 6.32 3.59
N ASN A 41 -6.24 6.49 4.80
CA ASN A 41 -5.45 7.67 5.18
C ASN A 41 -3.97 7.55 4.77
N TRP A 42 -3.45 8.53 4.04
CA TRP A 42 -2.05 8.57 3.56
C TRP A 42 -1.01 8.61 4.68
N ASN A 43 -1.34 9.22 5.82
CA ASN A 43 -0.44 9.28 6.98
C ASN A 43 -0.31 7.91 7.67
N GLN A 44 -1.13 6.94 7.28
CA GLN A 44 -1.21 5.60 7.89
C GLN A 44 -0.73 4.49 6.96
N LEU A 45 -0.14 4.86 5.81
CA LEU A 45 0.45 3.90 4.87
C LEU A 45 1.94 3.76 5.12
N TRP A 46 2.35 2.51 5.36
CA TRP A 46 3.71 2.15 5.74
C TRP A 46 4.29 1.13 4.78
N LEU A 47 5.39 1.47 4.10
CA LEU A 47 6.20 0.54 3.34
C LEU A 47 7.07 -0.25 4.33
N VAL A 48 6.88 -1.56 4.37
CA VAL A 48 7.61 -2.49 5.22
C VAL A 48 8.57 -3.29 4.35
N GLU A 49 9.87 -3.12 4.58
CA GLU A 49 10.93 -3.68 3.74
C GLU A 49 11.87 -4.55 4.56
N PRO A 50 12.19 -5.77 4.10
CA PRO A 50 13.13 -6.64 4.79
C PRO A 50 14.52 -6.00 4.83
N VAL A 51 15.24 -6.21 5.92
CA VAL A 51 16.65 -5.82 6.04
C VAL A 51 17.52 -7.00 5.64
N ASP A 52 18.35 -6.79 4.62
CA ASP A 52 19.22 -7.82 4.07
C ASP A 52 20.10 -8.48 5.15
N GLY A 53 20.15 -9.81 5.11
CA GLY A 53 20.94 -10.61 6.05
C GLY A 53 20.37 -10.67 7.48
N LYS A 54 19.18 -10.11 7.75
CA LYS A 54 18.55 -10.13 9.09
C LYS A 54 17.17 -10.77 9.05
N THR A 55 17.04 -11.94 9.67
CA THR A 55 15.77 -12.69 9.76
C THR A 55 14.70 -11.88 10.48
N ASP A 56 13.48 -11.86 9.91
CA ASP A 56 12.30 -11.19 10.46
C ASP A 56 12.49 -9.71 10.79
N THR A 57 13.52 -9.07 10.22
CA THR A 57 13.87 -7.68 10.54
C THR A 57 13.54 -6.79 9.36
N PHE A 58 12.87 -5.67 9.64
CA PHE A 58 12.32 -4.78 8.63
C PHE A 58 12.63 -3.32 8.96
N THR A 59 12.71 -2.49 7.93
CA THR A 59 12.46 -1.06 8.08
C THR A 59 10.99 -0.76 7.79
N VAL A 60 10.45 0.25 8.47
CA VAL A 60 9.06 0.70 8.30
C VAL A 60 9.08 2.17 7.93
N ARG A 61 8.66 2.51 6.71
CA ARG A 61 8.79 3.85 6.13
C ARG A 61 7.41 4.43 5.81
N SER A 62 7.16 5.66 6.21
CA SER A 62 5.93 6.37 5.84
C SER A 62 5.93 6.65 4.34
N LEU A 63 4.82 6.36 3.66
CA LEU A 63 4.68 6.66 2.23
C LEU A 63 4.67 8.16 1.96
N VAL A 64 3.89 8.91 2.73
CA VAL A 64 3.71 10.35 2.51
C VAL A 64 4.92 11.17 2.94
N ALA A 65 5.55 10.82 4.06
CA ALA A 65 6.66 11.60 4.63
C ALA A 65 8.04 11.12 4.18
N GLY A 66 8.16 9.90 3.64
CA GLY A 66 9.44 9.31 3.25
C GLY A 66 10.39 9.00 4.41
N THR A 67 10.02 9.31 5.66
CA THR A 67 10.80 9.05 6.88
C THR A 67 10.55 7.65 7.43
N TYR A 68 11.52 7.14 8.18
CA TYR A 68 11.52 5.83 8.80
C TYR A 68 11.08 5.89 10.26
N MET A 69 10.30 4.90 10.67
CA MET A 69 9.92 4.67 12.05
C MET A 69 11.17 4.38 12.90
N THR A 70 11.41 5.25 13.87
CA THR A 70 12.64 5.32 14.65
C THR A 70 12.32 5.29 16.13
N LEU A 71 13.04 4.47 16.89
CA LEU A 71 13.05 4.57 18.34
C LEU A 71 14.06 5.64 18.77
N ALA A 72 13.57 6.72 19.40
CA ALA A 72 14.39 7.87 19.77
C ALA A 72 15.61 7.44 20.60
N GLY A 73 16.81 7.76 20.11
CA GLY A 73 18.09 7.41 20.75
C GLY A 73 18.41 5.91 20.85
N GLY A 74 17.52 5.01 20.40
CA GLY A 74 17.64 3.57 20.63
C GLY A 74 17.52 3.16 22.10
N SER A 75 16.87 3.99 22.93
CA SER A 75 16.77 3.77 24.37
C SER A 75 15.87 2.57 24.72
N SER A 76 16.27 1.78 25.71
CA SER A 76 15.46 0.69 26.26
C SER A 76 14.52 1.12 27.40
N ALA A 77 14.48 2.42 27.72
CA ALA A 77 13.55 2.95 28.71
C ALA A 77 12.10 2.86 28.19
N ASN A 78 11.15 2.57 29.08
CA ASN A 78 9.73 2.68 28.74
C ASN A 78 9.39 4.13 28.38
N GLN A 79 8.37 4.31 27.54
CA GLN A 79 7.95 5.62 27.05
C GLN A 79 9.00 6.32 26.18
N THR A 80 9.97 5.57 25.63
CA THR A 80 10.87 6.13 24.62
C THR A 80 10.06 6.47 23.37
N PRO A 81 10.10 7.72 22.85
CA PRO A 81 9.33 8.13 21.68
C PRO A 81 9.59 7.26 20.44
N ILE A 82 8.52 6.99 19.70
CA ILE A 82 8.59 6.49 18.32
C ILE A 82 8.31 7.66 17.37
N THR A 83 9.25 7.92 16.48
CA THR A 83 9.25 9.10 15.59
C THR A 83 9.52 8.72 14.14
N GLY A 84 9.13 9.59 13.21
CA GLY A 84 9.63 9.59 11.85
C GLY A 84 10.96 10.33 11.78
N GLU A 85 11.99 9.70 11.23
CA GLU A 85 13.29 10.31 10.96
C GLU A 85 13.85 9.87 9.60
N ARG A 86 14.75 10.66 9.02
CA ARG A 86 15.54 10.28 7.84
C ARG A 86 16.32 8.99 8.08
N ARG A 87 16.69 8.29 6.99
CA ARG A 87 17.39 7.00 7.08
C ARG A 87 18.71 7.13 7.84
N ASN A 88 18.83 6.40 8.94
CA ASN A 88 20.04 6.28 9.74
C ASN A 88 20.99 5.24 9.14
N SER A 89 22.29 5.43 9.38
CA SER A 89 23.37 4.54 8.92
C SER A 89 24.35 4.19 10.06
N GLY A 90 25.25 3.24 9.82
CA GLY A 90 26.25 2.81 10.80
C GLY A 90 25.63 2.33 12.12
N SER A 91 26.19 2.78 13.25
CA SER A 91 25.73 2.41 14.60
C SER A 91 24.32 2.90 14.95
N HIS A 92 23.73 3.78 14.14
CA HIS A 92 22.40 4.33 14.35
C HIS A 92 21.31 3.58 13.58
N ALA A 93 21.68 2.79 12.56
CA ALA A 93 20.74 2.03 11.74
C ALA A 93 19.82 1.10 12.58
N PRO A 94 20.31 0.38 13.61
CA PRO A 94 19.46 -0.49 14.43
C PRO A 94 18.25 0.18 15.11
N ARG A 95 18.25 1.52 15.24
CA ARG A 95 17.13 2.27 15.83
C ARG A 95 15.90 2.30 14.91
N GLN A 96 16.10 2.06 13.61
CA GLN A 96 15.07 2.03 12.56
C GLN A 96 14.75 0.62 12.07
N GLU A 97 15.34 -0.39 12.70
CA GLU A 97 15.15 -1.78 12.36
C GLU A 97 14.23 -2.44 13.39
N TRP A 98 13.24 -3.17 12.88
CA TRP A 98 12.17 -3.75 13.66
C TRP A 98 12.09 -5.24 13.40
N ILE A 99 12.28 -6.05 14.43
CA ILE A 99 12.02 -7.48 14.38
C ILE A 99 10.51 -7.66 14.50
N ILE A 100 9.85 -8.09 13.42
CA ILE A 100 8.40 -8.23 13.34
C ILE A 100 8.06 -9.72 13.27
N LYS A 101 7.37 -10.22 14.30
CA LYS A 101 6.96 -11.63 14.38
C LYS A 101 5.50 -11.74 14.72
N ARG A 102 4.86 -12.77 14.15
CA ARG A 102 3.49 -13.14 14.51
C ARG A 102 3.42 -13.37 16.02
N SER A 103 2.41 -12.81 16.66
CA SER A 103 2.12 -13.10 18.06
C SER A 103 1.64 -14.56 18.18
N MET A 104 1.78 -15.16 19.36
CA MET A 104 1.29 -16.52 19.60
C MET A 104 -0.23 -16.58 19.84
N ASP A 105 -0.94 -15.48 19.56
CA ASP A 105 -2.40 -15.44 19.67
C ASP A 105 -3.01 -16.22 18.51
N LYS A 106 -3.78 -17.25 18.84
CA LYS A 106 -4.41 -18.13 17.85
C LYS A 106 -5.70 -17.54 17.29
N ASP A 107 -6.29 -16.56 17.97
CA ASP A 107 -7.63 -16.05 17.65
C ASP A 107 -7.56 -14.80 16.74
N LYS A 108 -6.41 -14.13 16.67
CA LYS A 108 -6.18 -12.97 15.81
C LYS A 108 -4.82 -13.05 15.12
N GLU A 109 -4.80 -12.94 13.79
CA GLU A 109 -3.54 -12.76 13.04
C GLU A 109 -2.92 -11.39 13.37
N SER A 110 -2.11 -11.36 14.43
CA SER A 110 -1.44 -10.17 14.93
C SER A 110 0.07 -10.40 15.06
N TYR A 111 0.80 -9.30 15.19
CA TYR A 111 2.24 -9.24 15.23
C TYR A 111 2.69 -8.37 16.40
N LYS A 112 3.91 -8.63 16.86
CA LYS A 112 4.64 -7.71 17.74
C LYS A 112 5.86 -7.19 17.01
N MET A 113 6.20 -5.92 17.26
CA MET A 113 7.31 -5.23 16.61
C MET A 113 8.33 -4.86 17.68
N LYS A 114 9.50 -5.49 17.66
CA LYS A 114 10.59 -5.25 18.62
C LYS A 114 11.69 -4.45 17.94
N ASN A 115 12.11 -3.34 18.54
CA ASN A 115 13.25 -2.58 18.05
C ASN A 115 14.53 -3.42 18.13
N TYR A 116 15.34 -3.39 17.08
CA TYR A 116 16.58 -4.16 17.02
C TYR A 116 17.63 -3.66 18.02
N ALA A 117 17.74 -2.34 18.21
CA ALA A 117 18.73 -1.74 19.11
C ALA A 117 18.43 -1.97 20.59
N SER A 118 17.19 -1.68 21.02
CA SER A 118 16.84 -1.65 22.44
C SER A 118 16.24 -2.93 22.98
N GLY A 119 15.67 -3.77 22.10
CA GLY A 119 14.85 -4.92 22.49
C GLY A 119 13.46 -4.57 23.04
N THR A 120 13.05 -3.30 23.06
CA THR A 120 11.70 -2.87 23.44
C THR A 120 10.71 -3.03 22.30
N PHE A 121 9.42 -3.05 22.60
CA PHE A 121 8.32 -3.25 21.67
C PHE A 121 7.55 -1.97 21.40
N ILE A 122 6.96 -1.87 20.22
CA ILE A 122 6.02 -0.79 19.90
C ILE A 122 4.73 -1.00 20.69
N ASP A 123 4.35 0.02 21.45
CA ASP A 123 3.25 0.01 22.41
C ASP A 123 2.35 1.23 22.19
N LEU A 124 1.06 1.00 21.99
CA LEU A 124 0.04 2.04 22.01
C LEU A 124 -0.25 2.40 23.47
N TYR A 125 0.15 3.60 23.89
CA TYR A 125 0.22 3.98 25.29
C TYR A 125 -1.11 3.74 26.03
N HIS A 126 -1.07 2.83 27.02
CA HIS A 126 -2.23 2.41 27.82
C HIS A 126 -3.45 1.91 27.02
N GLY A 127 -3.29 1.51 25.77
CA GLY A 127 -4.40 1.12 24.91
C GLY A 127 -5.40 2.26 24.69
N GLY A 128 -4.92 3.50 24.68
CA GLY A 128 -5.75 4.68 24.47
C GLY A 128 -6.57 4.57 23.18
N LYS A 129 -7.79 5.10 23.21
CA LYS A 129 -8.78 5.00 22.11
C LYS A 129 -9.00 6.30 21.36
N SER A 130 -8.26 7.35 21.73
CA SER A 130 -8.42 8.69 21.16
C SER A 130 -7.37 8.95 20.10
N ASN A 131 -7.74 9.73 19.09
CA ASN A 131 -6.79 10.30 18.14
C ASN A 131 -5.67 11.05 18.89
N GLY A 132 -4.43 10.81 18.47
CA GLY A 132 -3.26 11.38 19.13
C GLY A 132 -2.71 10.54 20.28
N THR A 133 -3.28 9.35 20.55
CA THR A 133 -2.74 8.45 21.58
C THR A 133 -1.27 8.15 21.28
N PRO A 134 -0.31 8.44 22.18
CA PRO A 134 1.10 8.24 21.88
C PRO A 134 1.46 6.78 21.62
N ILE A 135 2.44 6.57 20.74
CA ILE A 135 3.08 5.27 20.53
C ILE A 135 4.53 5.35 21.03
N TYR A 136 4.90 4.38 21.87
CA TYR A 136 6.20 4.35 22.55
C TYR A 136 6.92 3.02 22.39
N GLY A 137 8.23 3.04 22.62
CA GLY A 137 9.00 1.85 23.01
C GLY A 137 8.70 1.47 24.45
N TRP A 138 8.34 0.21 24.67
CA TRP A 138 8.04 -0.34 25.99
C TRP A 138 8.61 -1.74 26.18
N LYS A 139 8.97 -2.09 27.41
CA LYS A 139 9.43 -3.45 27.75
C LYS A 139 8.36 -4.50 27.36
N GLY A 140 8.81 -5.65 26.89
CA GLY A 140 7.93 -6.75 26.54
C GLY A 140 8.70 -7.96 26.06
N ASP A 141 7.98 -8.97 25.60
CA ASP A 141 8.54 -10.16 24.97
C ASP A 141 7.54 -10.75 23.95
N PHE A 142 7.96 -11.74 23.16
CA PHE A 142 7.11 -12.37 22.13
C PHE A 142 6.16 -13.46 22.64
N LYS A 143 6.27 -13.89 23.90
CA LYS A 143 5.60 -15.07 24.47
C LYS A 143 4.48 -14.72 25.45
N THR A 144 4.56 -13.57 26.11
CA THR A 144 3.65 -13.19 27.18
C THR A 144 2.33 -12.64 26.63
N HIS A 145 1.26 -13.35 26.95
CA HIS A 145 -0.12 -12.88 26.82
C HIS A 145 -0.63 -12.48 28.20
N GLY A 146 -0.88 -11.20 28.41
CA GLY A 146 -1.36 -10.67 29.68
C GLY A 146 -2.39 -9.58 29.47
N GLN A 147 -3.04 -9.13 30.54
CA GLN A 147 -4.13 -8.15 30.48
C GLN A 147 -3.79 -6.85 29.72
N TYR A 148 -2.50 -6.49 29.64
CA TYR A 148 -2.01 -5.29 28.95
C TYR A 148 -1.14 -5.60 27.72
N SER A 149 -1.01 -6.87 27.32
CA SER A 149 -0.15 -7.21 26.18
C SER A 149 -0.72 -6.65 24.88
N TRP A 150 -2.04 -6.46 24.79
CA TRP A 150 -2.78 -5.96 23.63
C TRP A 150 -2.32 -4.61 23.10
N HIS A 151 -1.72 -3.77 23.95
CA HIS A 151 -1.15 -2.49 23.53
C HIS A 151 -0.01 -2.66 22.52
N GLN A 152 0.65 -3.83 22.53
CA GLN A 152 1.80 -4.16 21.70
C GLN A 152 1.46 -5.09 20.53
N TYR A 153 0.17 -5.33 20.28
CA TYR A 153 -0.30 -6.27 19.26
C TYR A 153 -0.84 -5.45 18.10
N TRP A 154 -0.32 -5.76 16.91
CA TRP A 154 -0.58 -5.01 15.71
C TRP A 154 -1.04 -5.94 14.60
N THR A 155 -2.10 -5.59 13.88
CA THR A 155 -2.52 -6.28 12.66
C THR A 155 -2.00 -5.51 11.46
N PHE A 156 -1.61 -6.24 10.42
CA PHE A 156 -1.03 -5.68 9.20
C PHE A 156 -2.00 -5.90 8.05
N ARG A 157 -2.76 -4.86 7.70
CA ARG A 157 -3.68 -4.89 6.57
C ARG A 157 -2.91 -4.49 5.31
N ARG A 158 -2.58 -5.46 4.47
CA ARG A 158 -1.82 -5.22 3.23
C ARG A 158 -2.65 -4.41 2.24
N ARG A 159 -2.02 -3.40 1.63
CA ARG A 159 -2.59 -2.49 0.61
C ARG A 159 -1.86 -2.57 -0.73
N SER A 160 -0.86 -3.44 -0.83
CA SER A 160 -0.09 -3.64 -2.04
C SER A 160 -0.04 -5.10 -2.47
N LEU A 161 0.37 -5.29 -3.71
CA LEU A 161 0.64 -6.60 -4.30
C LEU A 161 1.96 -6.57 -5.06
N SER A 162 2.65 -7.71 -5.06
CA SER A 162 3.79 -7.93 -5.95
C SER A 162 3.33 -8.16 -7.40
N SER A 163 4.23 -7.94 -8.36
CA SER A 163 4.01 -8.26 -9.77
C SER A 163 3.59 -9.72 -9.98
N ALA A 164 4.15 -10.65 -9.20
CA ALA A 164 3.80 -12.08 -9.25
C ALA A 164 2.36 -12.35 -8.78
N GLU A 165 1.92 -11.68 -7.70
CA GLU A 165 0.55 -11.79 -7.20
C GLU A 165 -0.46 -11.19 -8.19
N ILE A 166 -0.17 -10.01 -8.74
CA ILE A 166 -0.96 -9.38 -9.79
C ILE A 166 -1.08 -10.30 -11.01
N LYS A 167 0.03 -10.87 -11.48
CA LYS A 167 0.02 -11.83 -12.58
C LYS A 167 -0.88 -13.02 -12.27
N LYS A 168 -0.80 -13.57 -11.05
CA LYS A 168 -1.65 -14.69 -10.62
C LYS A 168 -3.14 -14.32 -10.64
N ILE A 169 -3.49 -13.12 -10.18
CA ILE A 169 -4.89 -12.62 -10.20
C ILE A 169 -5.39 -12.48 -11.63
N ILE A 170 -4.63 -11.81 -12.51
CA ILE A 170 -5.01 -11.63 -13.92
C ILE A 170 -5.16 -12.97 -14.64
N MET A 171 -4.20 -13.89 -14.46
CA MET A 171 -4.23 -15.20 -15.11
C MET A 171 -5.34 -16.10 -14.55
N GLY A 172 -5.60 -16.04 -13.24
CA GLY A 172 -6.62 -16.85 -12.57
C GLY A 172 -8.06 -16.38 -12.77
N ASN A 173 -8.28 -15.12 -13.16
CA ASN A 173 -9.63 -14.59 -13.32
C ASN A 173 -10.40 -15.30 -14.46
N LYS A 174 -11.72 -15.49 -14.38
CA LYS A 174 -12.48 -16.23 -15.41
C LYS A 174 -13.14 -15.28 -16.41
N PHE A 175 -12.32 -14.50 -17.10
CA PHE A 175 -12.81 -13.67 -18.20
C PHE A 175 -12.84 -14.44 -19.51
N HIS A 176 -13.76 -14.10 -20.41
CA HIS A 176 -13.81 -14.63 -21.77
C HIS A 176 -12.63 -14.16 -22.66
N LEU A 177 -11.77 -13.28 -22.13
CA LEU A 177 -10.64 -12.68 -22.82
C LEU A 177 -9.51 -13.69 -23.04
N ASN A 178 -8.94 -13.73 -24.26
CA ASN A 178 -7.65 -14.37 -24.48
C ASN A 178 -6.56 -13.54 -23.80
N LYS A 179 -5.74 -14.17 -22.96
CA LYS A 179 -4.83 -13.46 -22.06
C LYS A 179 -3.38 -13.63 -22.46
N SER A 180 -2.72 -12.51 -22.69
CA SER A 180 -1.27 -12.40 -22.64
C SER A 180 -0.88 -11.32 -21.63
N TYR A 181 0.16 -11.56 -20.84
CA TYR A 181 0.58 -10.65 -19.78
C TYR A 181 2.04 -10.25 -19.96
N LYS A 182 2.31 -8.95 -19.89
CA LYS A 182 3.64 -8.37 -19.85
C LYS A 182 3.71 -7.38 -18.69
N SER A 183 4.65 -7.61 -17.78
CA SER A 183 5.04 -6.61 -16.76
C SER A 183 6.32 -5.95 -17.21
N TYR A 184 6.41 -4.63 -17.11
CA TYR A 184 7.66 -3.92 -17.37
C TYR A 184 8.58 -3.85 -16.14
N GLN A 185 8.05 -4.14 -14.93
CA GLN A 185 8.86 -4.33 -13.73
C GLN A 185 8.92 -5.83 -13.37
N VAL A 186 10.14 -6.34 -13.27
CA VAL A 186 10.43 -7.64 -12.65
C VAL A 186 10.41 -7.38 -11.14
N ASP A 187 9.56 -8.08 -10.40
CA ASP A 187 9.48 -8.01 -8.91
C ASP A 187 9.07 -6.66 -8.29
N GLY A 188 8.34 -5.81 -9.02
CA GLY A 188 7.76 -4.58 -8.48
C GLY A 188 6.68 -4.83 -7.40
N GLU A 189 6.57 -3.92 -6.44
CA GLU A 189 5.46 -3.85 -5.48
C GLU A 189 4.56 -2.67 -5.85
N TYR A 190 3.25 -2.90 -5.87
CA TYR A 190 2.29 -1.93 -6.35
C TYR A 190 1.26 -1.62 -5.27
N LEU A 191 1.11 -0.34 -4.91
CA LEU A 191 -0.01 0.13 -4.09
C LEU A 191 -1.31 0.00 -4.90
N ILE A 192 -2.28 -0.72 -4.34
CA ILE A 192 -3.62 -0.83 -4.91
C ILE A 192 -4.46 0.32 -4.36
N LEU A 193 -4.90 1.21 -5.25
CA LEU A 193 -5.76 2.33 -4.88
C LEU A 193 -7.23 1.91 -4.85
N PRO A 194 -8.01 2.40 -3.87
CA PRO A 194 -9.47 2.32 -3.91
C PRO A 194 -10.06 3.01 -5.15
N GLN A 195 -11.23 2.54 -5.59
CA GLN A 195 -11.90 3.05 -6.79
C GLN A 195 -12.26 4.54 -6.72
N ASN A 196 -12.67 5.05 -5.56
CA ASN A 196 -12.97 6.48 -5.39
C ASN A 196 -11.74 7.36 -5.64
N ILE A 197 -10.53 6.89 -5.31
CA ILE A 197 -9.30 7.63 -5.58
C ILE A 197 -8.98 7.65 -7.09
N TRP A 198 -9.27 6.57 -7.81
CA TRP A 198 -9.16 6.57 -9.28
C TRP A 198 -10.09 7.61 -9.91
N GLU A 199 -11.35 7.68 -9.46
CA GLU A 199 -12.33 8.66 -9.94
C GLU A 199 -11.87 10.09 -9.66
N GLU A 200 -11.34 10.35 -8.46
CA GLU A 200 -10.76 11.66 -8.10
C GLU A 200 -9.56 12.03 -8.98
N ILE A 201 -8.65 11.08 -9.28
CA ILE A 201 -7.51 11.33 -10.16
C ILE A 201 -8.00 11.64 -11.57
N TRP A 202 -8.96 10.87 -12.09
CA TRP A 202 -9.53 11.13 -13.41
C TRP A 202 -10.14 12.53 -13.49
N LEU A 203 -10.93 12.92 -12.47
CA LEU A 203 -11.60 14.21 -12.41
C LEU A 203 -10.64 15.40 -12.26
N ASN A 204 -9.64 15.26 -11.38
CA ASN A 204 -8.84 16.40 -10.91
C ASN A 204 -7.43 16.47 -11.53
N SER A 205 -6.95 15.37 -12.12
CA SER A 205 -5.59 15.26 -12.65
C SER A 205 -5.55 14.98 -14.16
N THR A 206 -6.70 14.94 -14.83
CA THR A 206 -6.80 14.79 -16.29
C THR A 206 -7.76 15.83 -16.88
N ASP A 207 -7.74 15.97 -18.21
CA ASP A 207 -8.75 16.73 -18.97
C ASP A 207 -9.70 15.82 -19.78
N LEU A 208 -9.70 14.50 -19.48
CA LEU A 208 -10.40 13.47 -20.26
C LEU A 208 -11.91 13.68 -20.34
N SER A 209 -12.52 14.25 -19.29
CA SER A 209 -13.95 14.57 -19.24
C SER A 209 -14.41 15.50 -20.38
N SER A 210 -13.50 16.32 -20.91
CA SER A 210 -13.75 17.26 -21.99
C SER A 210 -13.36 16.74 -23.37
N LYS A 211 -12.64 15.60 -23.41
CA LYS A 211 -12.13 15.05 -24.66
C LYS A 211 -13.22 14.30 -25.41
N LYS A 212 -13.19 14.45 -26.74
CA LYS A 212 -13.99 13.64 -27.64
C LYS A 212 -13.08 12.66 -28.34
N ARG A 213 -13.53 11.41 -28.44
CA ARG A 213 -12.88 10.40 -29.25
C ARG A 213 -12.77 10.88 -30.70
N ARG A 214 -11.56 10.86 -31.24
CA ARG A 214 -11.23 11.19 -32.62
C ARG A 214 -10.34 10.09 -33.14
N ARG A 215 -10.80 9.39 -34.18
CA ARG A 215 -10.08 8.27 -34.79
C ARG A 215 -8.60 8.60 -34.98
N GLU A 216 -7.74 7.71 -34.49
CA GLU A 216 -6.27 7.70 -34.60
C GLU A 216 -5.52 8.85 -33.90
N ILE A 217 -6.11 10.03 -33.75
CA ILE A 217 -5.44 11.19 -33.14
C ILE A 217 -5.73 11.36 -31.65
N PHE A 218 -6.88 10.85 -31.19
CA PHE A 218 -7.26 10.80 -29.79
C PHE A 218 -8.35 9.73 -29.60
N ASP A 219 -7.97 8.47 -29.66
CA ASP A 219 -8.88 7.33 -29.47
C ASP A 219 -8.53 6.49 -28.23
N TYR A 220 -8.91 5.21 -28.22
CA TYR A 220 -8.98 4.44 -26.97
C TYR A 220 -7.64 4.38 -26.22
N ASP A 221 -6.53 4.17 -26.93
CA ASP A 221 -5.21 4.10 -26.31
C ASP A 221 -4.76 5.45 -25.78
N ASP A 222 -5.10 6.56 -26.43
CA ASP A 222 -4.79 7.91 -25.91
C ASP A 222 -5.47 8.16 -24.56
N PHE A 223 -6.76 7.81 -24.42
CA PHE A 223 -7.45 7.91 -23.13
C PHE A 223 -6.78 7.04 -22.07
N ALA A 224 -6.48 5.77 -22.39
CA ALA A 224 -5.93 4.82 -21.44
C ALA A 224 -4.48 5.15 -21.01
N LEU A 225 -3.66 5.64 -21.94
CA LEU A 225 -2.31 6.11 -21.67
C LEU A 225 -2.32 7.41 -20.86
N THR A 226 -3.22 8.33 -21.16
CA THR A 226 -3.40 9.57 -20.38
C THR A 226 -3.75 9.25 -18.93
N MET A 227 -4.68 8.32 -18.69
CA MET A 227 -5.03 7.90 -17.33
C MET A 227 -3.85 7.24 -16.60
N LYS A 228 -3.11 6.33 -17.25
CA LYS A 228 -1.93 5.69 -16.64
C LYS A 228 -0.85 6.71 -16.28
N ALA A 229 -0.61 7.69 -17.16
CA ALA A 229 0.33 8.78 -16.90
C ALA A 229 -0.12 9.65 -15.72
N ALA A 230 -1.42 9.99 -15.65
CA ALA A 230 -1.98 10.78 -14.56
C ALA A 230 -1.84 10.09 -13.19
N ILE A 231 -2.15 8.79 -13.11
CA ILE A 231 -1.96 8.01 -11.87
C ILE A 231 -0.49 8.00 -11.44
N ALA A 232 0.44 7.77 -12.38
CA ALA A 232 1.86 7.76 -12.06
C ALA A 232 2.35 9.13 -11.55
N GLN A 233 1.98 10.22 -12.22
CA GLN A 233 2.33 11.58 -11.81
C GLN A 233 1.70 11.96 -10.47
N TRP A 234 0.44 11.57 -10.26
CA TRP A 234 -0.25 11.81 -9.01
C TRP A 234 0.45 11.09 -7.84
N GLY A 235 0.81 9.81 -8.02
CA GLY A 235 1.54 9.05 -7.01
C GLY A 235 2.89 9.68 -6.66
N ALA A 236 3.66 10.09 -7.66
CA ALA A 236 4.96 10.75 -7.48
C ALA A 236 4.86 12.11 -6.75
N LYS A 237 3.72 12.82 -6.85
CA LYS A 237 3.47 14.06 -6.11
C LYS A 237 2.96 13.81 -4.70
N LYS A 238 2.34 12.65 -4.45
CA LYS A 238 1.66 12.33 -3.19
C LYS A 238 2.58 11.68 -2.17
N CYS A 239 3.60 10.97 -2.62
CA CYS A 239 4.47 10.14 -1.78
C CYS A 239 5.93 10.60 -1.87
N ASP A 240 6.57 10.80 -0.71
CA ASP A 240 8.01 11.04 -0.60
C ASP A 240 8.82 9.73 -0.49
N ALA A 241 8.17 8.58 -0.26
CA ALA A 241 8.81 7.28 -0.31
C ALA A 241 8.97 6.74 -1.75
N ASP A 242 10.03 5.95 -1.96
CA ASP A 242 10.31 5.23 -3.20
C ASP A 242 10.24 3.70 -3.00
N GLY A 243 10.65 2.93 -4.01
CA GLY A 243 10.69 1.47 -3.95
C GLY A 243 9.35 0.76 -4.23
N PHE A 244 8.32 1.49 -4.67
CA PHE A 244 7.02 0.94 -5.08
C PHE A 244 6.45 1.75 -6.24
N SER A 245 5.39 1.22 -6.86
CA SER A 245 4.62 1.91 -7.90
C SER A 245 3.16 2.02 -7.48
N ILE A 246 2.40 2.94 -8.06
CA ILE A 246 0.93 2.91 -7.97
C ILE A 246 0.41 1.95 -9.06
N PHE A 247 -0.48 1.03 -8.70
CA PHE A 247 -1.03 0.11 -9.68
C PHE A 247 -1.96 0.84 -10.66
N CYS A 248 -1.63 0.76 -11.95
CA CYS A 248 -2.51 1.13 -13.04
C CYS A 248 -2.20 0.26 -14.25
N GLY A 249 -3.06 -0.73 -14.49
CA GLY A 249 -2.95 -1.61 -15.63
C GLY A 249 -3.44 -0.94 -16.92
N LEU A 250 -2.82 -1.30 -18.05
CA LEU A 250 -3.29 -1.00 -19.40
C LEU A 250 -3.63 -2.31 -20.09
N MET A 251 -4.84 -2.42 -20.63
CA MET A 251 -5.27 -3.54 -21.45
C MET A 251 -5.45 -3.06 -22.89
N LEU A 252 -4.82 -3.74 -23.84
CA LEU A 252 -5.05 -3.55 -25.28
C LEU A 252 -5.76 -4.76 -25.87
N GLY A 253 -6.72 -4.55 -26.73
CA GLY A 253 -7.40 -5.63 -27.41
C GLY A 253 -8.23 -5.24 -28.63
N ARG A 254 -9.20 -6.09 -29.01
CA ARG A 254 -10.08 -5.85 -30.15
C ARG A 254 -11.53 -5.92 -29.71
N SER A 255 -12.36 -5.05 -30.29
CA SER A 255 -13.80 -5.04 -30.02
C SER A 255 -14.45 -6.35 -30.46
N GLN A 256 -15.33 -6.92 -29.62
CA GLN A 256 -16.18 -8.05 -29.99
C GLN A 256 -17.20 -7.66 -31.05
N LYS A 257 -17.74 -6.45 -30.91
CA LYS A 257 -18.77 -5.91 -31.80
C LYS A 257 -18.19 -5.44 -33.13
N SER A 258 -16.90 -5.09 -33.16
CA SER A 258 -16.19 -4.59 -34.35
C SER A 258 -14.75 -5.10 -34.37
N PRO A 259 -14.49 -6.35 -34.79
CA PRO A 259 -13.17 -7.01 -34.64
C PRO A 259 -11.98 -6.34 -35.35
N ARG A 260 -12.22 -5.32 -36.17
CA ARG A 260 -11.18 -4.49 -36.82
C ARG A 260 -10.79 -3.25 -36.00
N GLU A 261 -11.55 -2.93 -34.95
CA GLU A 261 -11.33 -1.78 -34.07
C GLU A 261 -10.51 -2.23 -32.85
N GLY A 262 -9.36 -1.60 -32.65
CA GLY A 262 -8.58 -1.74 -31.43
C GLY A 262 -9.32 -1.10 -30.25
N ARG A 263 -9.20 -1.70 -29.07
CA ARG A 263 -9.72 -1.18 -27.81
C ARG A 263 -8.62 -1.10 -26.78
N ALA A 264 -8.68 -0.07 -25.97
CA ALA A 264 -7.81 0.08 -24.82
C ALA A 264 -8.62 0.51 -23.61
N TYR A 265 -8.29 -0.08 -22.46
CA TYR A 265 -8.90 0.22 -21.18
C TYR A 265 -7.82 0.26 -20.12
N ASN A 266 -8.10 0.91 -19.00
CA ASN A 266 -7.31 0.69 -17.80
C ASN A 266 -7.93 -0.42 -16.96
N PHE A 267 -7.16 -0.92 -16.00
CA PHE A 267 -7.70 -1.81 -14.98
C PHE A 267 -6.95 -1.64 -13.66
N THR A 268 -7.64 -1.96 -12.58
CA THR A 268 -7.10 -2.07 -11.22
C THR A 268 -7.37 -3.47 -10.66
N ILE A 269 -6.95 -3.71 -9.42
CA ILE A 269 -7.33 -4.88 -8.62
C ILE A 269 -8.39 -4.46 -7.61
N SER A 270 -9.34 -5.33 -7.30
CA SER A 270 -10.37 -5.09 -6.28
C SER A 270 -9.76 -4.89 -4.88
N ASP A 271 -10.46 -4.19 -4.00
CA ASP A 271 -9.98 -3.83 -2.64
C ASP A 271 -9.66 -5.04 -1.75
N ASP A 272 -10.28 -6.19 -2.01
CA ASP A 272 -10.02 -7.48 -1.36
C ASP A 272 -8.87 -8.27 -2.00
N HIS A 273 -8.24 -7.70 -3.02
CA HIS A 273 -7.16 -8.28 -3.81
C HIS A 273 -7.52 -9.61 -4.52
N SER A 274 -8.80 -9.86 -4.78
CA SER A 274 -9.27 -11.14 -5.34
C SER A 274 -9.48 -11.12 -6.86
N GLY A 275 -9.66 -9.95 -7.46
CA GLY A 275 -10.09 -9.82 -8.86
C GLY A 275 -9.57 -8.60 -9.58
N VAL A 276 -9.68 -8.61 -10.90
CA VAL A 276 -9.41 -7.46 -11.77
C VAL A 276 -10.69 -6.67 -11.93
N VAL A 277 -10.60 -5.34 -11.87
CA VAL A 277 -11.70 -4.43 -12.16
C VAL A 277 -11.27 -3.51 -13.30
N PHE A 278 -12.05 -3.48 -14.37
CA PHE A 278 -11.72 -2.67 -15.54
C PHE A 278 -12.26 -1.25 -15.37
N PHE A 279 -11.61 -0.30 -16.03
CA PHE A 279 -11.96 1.12 -15.99
C PHE A 279 -11.98 1.67 -17.41
N ASP A 280 -13.09 2.30 -17.79
CA ASP A 280 -13.20 3.06 -19.03
C ASP A 280 -12.81 4.52 -18.77
N PRO A 281 -11.63 4.95 -19.25
CA PRO A 281 -11.13 6.30 -19.05
C PRO A 281 -11.87 7.36 -19.87
N GLN A 282 -12.79 7.00 -20.77
CA GLN A 282 -13.59 7.99 -21.51
C GLN A 282 -14.72 8.58 -20.67
N ASP A 283 -15.31 7.79 -19.78
CA ASP A 283 -16.52 8.18 -19.05
C ASP A 283 -16.42 8.02 -17.52
N ASN A 284 -15.22 7.72 -17.01
CA ASN A 284 -14.93 7.55 -15.59
C ASN A 284 -15.77 6.43 -14.95
N LYS A 285 -15.83 5.26 -15.60
CA LYS A 285 -16.62 4.14 -15.09
C LYS A 285 -15.84 2.87 -14.90
N PHE A 286 -16.08 2.23 -13.76
CA PHE A 286 -15.66 0.87 -13.51
C PHE A 286 -16.62 -0.13 -14.16
N ILE A 287 -16.04 -1.15 -14.79
CA ILE A 287 -16.75 -2.27 -15.40
C ILE A 287 -16.46 -3.51 -14.55
N THR A 288 -17.44 -3.87 -13.71
CA THR A 288 -17.32 -4.96 -12.73
C THR A 288 -17.71 -6.32 -13.29
N GLU A 289 -18.53 -6.36 -14.34
CA GLU A 289 -18.88 -7.58 -15.07
C GLU A 289 -18.06 -7.66 -16.36
N SER A 290 -17.18 -8.65 -16.44
CA SER A 290 -16.29 -8.79 -17.59
C SER A 290 -17.01 -8.91 -18.92
N ASP A 291 -18.19 -9.53 -18.94
CA ASP A 291 -18.98 -9.75 -20.15
C ASP A 291 -19.58 -8.45 -20.71
N LYS A 292 -19.50 -7.35 -19.96
CA LYS A 292 -19.86 -6.01 -20.44
C LYS A 292 -18.71 -5.30 -21.15
N ILE A 293 -17.51 -5.87 -21.15
CA ILE A 293 -16.35 -5.31 -21.83
C ILE A 293 -16.41 -5.72 -23.29
N ASP A 294 -16.42 -4.73 -24.17
CA ASP A 294 -16.31 -4.93 -25.61
C ASP A 294 -14.85 -5.20 -25.99
N CYS A 295 -14.31 -6.37 -25.61
CA CYS A 295 -12.94 -6.81 -25.90
C CYS A 295 -12.87 -8.36 -25.97
N ASP A 296 -12.11 -8.98 -26.89
CA ASP A 296 -11.97 -10.46 -26.98
C ASP A 296 -10.52 -10.99 -26.88
N ALA A 297 -9.55 -10.25 -27.41
CA ALA A 297 -8.14 -10.59 -27.37
C ALA A 297 -7.39 -9.51 -26.59
N SER A 298 -6.73 -9.86 -25.49
CA SER A 298 -6.16 -8.87 -24.57
C SER A 298 -4.66 -9.08 -24.28
N HIS A 299 -3.91 -7.99 -24.40
CA HIS A 299 -2.57 -7.85 -23.86
C HIS A 299 -2.65 -6.97 -22.63
N PHE A 300 -2.33 -7.55 -21.47
CA PHE A 300 -2.25 -6.85 -20.20
C PHE A 300 -0.84 -6.34 -19.97
N TYR A 301 -0.73 -5.04 -19.74
CA TYR A 301 0.51 -4.33 -19.44
C TYR A 301 0.41 -3.71 -18.05
N VAL A 302 1.43 -3.96 -17.23
CA VAL A 302 1.56 -3.38 -15.88
C VAL A 302 2.84 -2.56 -15.81
#